data_AF-A0A380ZUX6-F1
#
_entry.id   AF-A0A380ZUX6-F1
#
_cell.length_a   1.000
_cell.length_b   1.000
_cell.length_c   1.000
_cell.angle_alpha   90.00
_cell.angle_beta   90.00
_cell.angle_gamma   90.00
#
_symmetry.space_group_name_H-M   'P 1'
#
loop_
_entity.id
_entity.type
_entity.pdbx_description
1 polymer ?
#
loop_
_entity_poly.entity_id
_entity_poly.type
_entity_poly.pdbx_seq_one_letter_code
_entity_poly.pdbx_strand_id
1 'polypeptide(L)'
;MEIIKMFALVVLQNASFTLVSRARNSDSLTYNAIASVLSNGIWLLVISKVVKNFDSPKMMIAYLLGSVVGSVAMHYVSMNYFEKKK
;
A
#
# COMPACT_ATOMS: atom_id res chain seq x y z
N MET A 1 10.87 -18.02 2.32
CA MET A 1 10.82 -17.16 1.12
C MET A 1 9.43 -16.56 0.87
N GLU A 2 8.34 -17.29 1.12
CA GLU A 2 6.96 -16.80 0.92
C GLU A 2 6.53 -15.69 1.90
N ILE A 3 6.94 -15.77 3.17
CA ILE A 3 6.68 -14.73 4.18
C ILE A 3 7.26 -13.38 3.74
N ILE A 4 8.51 -13.36 3.24
CA ILE A 4 9.17 -12.13 2.77
C ILE A 4 8.45 -11.58 1.54
N LYS A 5 8.04 -12.45 0.61
CA LYS A 5 7.25 -12.05 -0.57
C LYS A 5 5.90 -11.44 -0.14
N MET A 6 5.21 -12.05 0.81
CA MET A 6 3.97 -11.52 1.38
C MET A 6 4.20 -10.15 2.00
N PHE A 7 5.20 -10.04 2.88
CA PHE A 7 5.55 -8.79 3.54
C PHE A 7 5.81 -7.67 2.52
N ALA A 8 6.70 -7.89 1.55
CA ALA A 8 7.04 -6.89 0.54
C ALA A 8 5.83 -6.46 -0.30
N LEU A 9 4.98 -7.41 -0.69
CA LEU A 9 3.77 -7.13 -1.45
C LEU A 9 2.73 -6.35 -0.65
N VAL A 10 2.56 -6.68 0.63
CA VAL A 10 1.62 -5.99 1.52
C VAL A 10 2.11 -4.60 1.87
N VAL A 11 3.43 -4.40 2.04
CA VAL A 11 4.05 -3.08 2.16
C VAL A 11 3.72 -2.24 0.93
N LEU A 12 3.95 -2.77 -0.28
CA LEU A 12 3.69 -2.07 -1.52
C LEU A 12 2.20 -1.75 -1.71
N GLN A 13 1.32 -2.69 -1.39
CA GLN A 13 -0.12 -2.50 -1.44
C GLN A 13 -0.59 -1.39 -0.49
N ASN A 14 -0.16 -1.43 0.77
CA ASN A 14 -0.59 -0.44 1.77
C ASN A 14 0.01 0.93 1.50
N ALA A 15 1.26 1.00 1.02
CA ALA A 15 1.85 2.24 0.55
C ALA A 15 1.01 2.86 -0.58
N SER A 16 0.67 2.08 -1.61
CA SER A 16 -0.13 2.55 -2.74
C SER A 16 -1.55 2.97 -2.34
N PHE A 17 -2.14 2.28 -1.38
CA PHE A 17 -3.43 2.66 -0.80
C PHE A 17 -3.35 3.98 -0.03
N THR A 18 -2.31 4.19 0.78
CA THR A 18 -2.06 5.46 1.45
C THR A 18 -1.89 6.60 0.45
N LEU A 19 -1.19 6.38 -0.67
CA LEU A 19 -1.03 7.38 -1.72
C LEU A 19 -2.38 7.81 -2.32
N VAL A 20 -3.27 6.85 -2.61
CA VAL A 20 -4.65 7.13 -3.05
C VAL A 20 -5.44 7.92 -2.02
N SER A 21 -5.32 7.56 -0.74
CA SER A 21 -5.99 8.29 0.34
C SER A 21 -5.57 9.77 0.35
N ARG A 22 -4.29 10.06 0.15
CA ARG A 22 -3.79 11.45 0.05
C ARG A 22 -4.21 12.13 -1.24
N ALA A 23 -4.16 11.43 -2.38
CA ALA A 23 -4.59 11.96 -3.66
C ALA A 23 -6.08 12.36 -3.67
N ARG A 24 -6.94 11.61 -2.97
CA ARG A 24 -8.36 11.97 -2.78
C ARG A 24 -8.59 13.20 -1.90
N ASN A 25 -7.65 13.51 -1.02
CA ASN A 25 -7.66 14.74 -0.22
C ASN A 25 -6.92 15.90 -0.89
N SER A 26 -6.53 15.74 -2.16
CA SER A 26 -5.91 16.79 -2.98
C SER A 26 -6.90 17.34 -4.00
N ASP A 27 -6.68 18.56 -4.48
CA ASP A 27 -7.51 19.18 -5.52
C ASP A 27 -7.16 18.71 -6.95
N SER A 28 -6.35 17.66 -7.11
CA SER A 28 -5.90 17.16 -8.42
C SER A 28 -6.56 15.84 -8.81
N LEU A 29 -7.48 15.92 -9.77
CA LEU A 29 -8.14 14.74 -10.35
C LEU A 29 -7.13 13.81 -11.05
N THR A 30 -6.11 14.37 -11.72
CA THR A 30 -5.06 13.59 -12.40
C THR A 30 -4.23 12.79 -11.40
N TYR A 31 -3.86 13.40 -10.27
CA TYR A 31 -3.14 12.69 -9.21
C TYR A 31 -4.00 11.54 -8.65
N ASN A 32 -5.27 11.80 -8.36
CA ASN A 32 -6.20 10.77 -7.89
C ASN A 32 -6.38 9.64 -8.91
N ALA A 33 -6.48 9.95 -10.21
CA ALA A 33 -6.62 8.94 -11.26
C ALA A 33 -5.40 8.03 -11.35
N ILE A 34 -4.19 8.61 -11.40
CA ILE A 34 -2.93 7.84 -11.48
C ILE A 34 -2.74 6.98 -10.21
N ALA A 35 -2.93 7.58 -9.03
CA ALA A 35 -2.83 6.85 -7.78
C ALA A 35 -3.86 5.70 -7.71
N SER A 36 -5.09 5.94 -8.18
CA SER A 36 -6.15 4.92 -8.19
C SER A 36 -5.81 3.76 -9.11
N VAL A 37 -5.28 4.00 -10.31
CA VAL A 37 -4.83 2.94 -11.21
C VAL A 37 -3.69 2.14 -10.57
N LEU A 38 -2.71 2.83 -9.98
CA LEU A 38 -1.57 2.19 -9.30
C LEU A 38 -2.03 1.27 -8.15
N SER A 39 -2.85 1.78 -7.24
CA SER A 39 -3.32 1.03 -6.06
C SER A 39 -4.19 -0.16 -6.43
N ASN A 40 -5.13 0.01 -7.37
CA ASN A 40 -5.95 -1.10 -7.84
C ASN A 40 -5.14 -2.11 -8.65
N GLY A 41 -4.18 -1.66 -9.46
CA GLY A 41 -3.28 -2.53 -10.21
C GLY A 41 -2.44 -3.42 -9.29
N ILE A 42 -1.86 -2.84 -8.23
CA ILE A 42 -1.08 -3.61 -7.25
C ILE A 42 -2.01 -4.57 -6.49
N TRP A 43 -3.24 -4.17 -6.17
CA TRP A 43 -4.20 -5.03 -5.49
C TRP A 43 -4.47 -6.32 -6.27
N LEU A 44 -4.64 -6.24 -7.60
CA LEU A 44 -4.83 -7.41 -8.45
C LEU A 44 -3.66 -8.41 -8.38
N LEU A 45 -2.43 -7.92 -8.15
CA LEU A 45 -1.23 -8.76 -8.00
C LEU A 45 -1.12 -9.38 -6.59
N VAL A 46 -1.74 -8.76 -5.59
CA VAL A 46 -1.59 -9.11 -4.17
C VAL A 46 -2.74 -9.98 -3.67
N ILE A 47 -3.98 -9.74 -4.10
CA ILE A 47 -5.19 -10.37 -3.56
C ILE A 47 -5.12 -11.91 -3.60
N SER A 48 -4.72 -12.50 -4.71
CA SER A 48 -4.65 -13.97 -4.85
C SER A 48 -3.64 -14.58 -3.86
N LYS A 49 -2.54 -13.86 -3.58
CA LYS A 49 -1.52 -14.31 -2.64
C LYS A 49 -2.00 -14.18 -1.21
N VAL A 50 -2.67 -13.08 -0.86
CA VAL A 50 -3.22 -12.86 0.49
C VAL A 50 -4.27 -13.93 0.81
N VAL A 51 -5.26 -14.11 -0.07
CA VAL A 51 -6.38 -15.05 0.16
C VAL A 51 -5.89 -16.48 0.36
N LYS A 52 -4.94 -16.95 -0.45
CA LYS A 52 -4.42 -18.33 -0.38
C LYS A 52 -3.56 -18.62 0.85
N ASN A 53 -3.08 -17.59 1.55
CA ASN A 53 -2.14 -17.72 2.66
C ASN A 53 -2.72 -17.24 3.99
N PHE A 54 -4.00 -16.87 4.02
CA PHE A 54 -4.61 -16.25 5.19
C PHE A 54 -4.90 -17.25 6.33
N ASP A 55 -4.81 -18.56 6.10
CA ASP A 55 -5.04 -19.59 7.11
C ASP A 55 -3.85 -19.78 8.08
N SER A 56 -2.70 -19.18 7.78
CA SER A 56 -1.48 -19.32 8.59
C SER A 56 -1.27 -18.12 9.52
N PRO A 57 -1.21 -18.31 10.86
CA PRO A 57 -0.95 -17.22 11.81
C PRO A 57 0.35 -16.46 11.52
N LYS A 58 1.40 -17.15 11.03
CA LYS A 58 2.67 -16.52 10.66
C LYS A 58 2.51 -15.56 9.47
N MET A 59 1.68 -15.93 8.50
CA MET A 59 1.38 -15.08 7.34
C MET A 59 0.50 -13.89 7.71
N MET A 60 -0.45 -14.08 8.65
CA MET A 60 -1.23 -12.98 9.21
C MET A 60 -0.34 -11.93 9.90
N ILE A 61 0.65 -12.35 10.69
CA ILE A 61 1.60 -11.44 11.33
C ILE A 61 2.42 -10.68 10.28
N ALA A 62 2.93 -11.38 9.26
CA ALA A 62 3.68 -10.75 8.18
C ALA A 62 2.84 -9.73 7.39
N TYR A 63 1.56 -10.06 7.15
CA TYR A 63 0.60 -9.14 6.56
C TYR A 63 0.39 -7.91 7.46
N LEU A 64 0.14 -8.10 8.75
CA LEU A 64 -0.07 -7.03 9.71
C LEU A 64 1.12 -6.07 9.75
N LEU A 65 2.33 -6.60 9.95
CA LEU A 65 3.54 -5.79 9.99
C LEU A 65 3.78 -5.06 8.67
N GLY A 66 3.62 -5.75 7.55
CA GLY A 66 3.75 -5.15 6.22
C GLY A 66 2.75 -4.02 6.00
N SER A 67 1.52 -4.16 6.47
CA SER A 67 0.47 -3.14 6.33
C SER A 67 0.77 -1.88 7.12
N VAL A 68 1.25 -2.02 8.36
CA VAL A 68 1.63 -0.88 9.21
C VAL A 68 2.85 -0.19 8.63
N VAL A 69 3.89 -0.94 8.25
CA VAL A 69 5.10 -0.36 7.67
C VAL A 69 4.79 0.38 6.36
N GLY A 70 4.05 -0.24 5.43
CA GLY A 70 3.72 0.39 4.16
C GLY A 70 2.89 1.66 4.31
N SER A 71 1.90 1.64 5.19
CA SER A 71 1.02 2.79 5.42
C SER A 71 1.75 3.96 6.08
N VAL A 72 2.49 3.72 7.18
CA VAL A 72 3.21 4.77 7.90
C VAL A 72 4.35 5.33 7.06
N ALA A 73 5.13 4.49 6.39
CA ALA A 73 6.24 4.93 5.55
C ALA A 73 5.75 5.80 4.38
N MET A 74 4.71 5.37 3.67
CA MET A 74 4.17 6.18 2.57
C MET A 74 3.49 7.45 3.08
N HIS A 75 2.84 7.42 4.25
CA HIS A 75 2.29 8.63 4.85
C HIS A 75 3.39 9.66 5.13
N TYR A 76 4.49 9.23 5.74
CA TYR A 76 5.66 10.06 5.96
C TYR A 76 6.24 10.61 4.65
N VAL A 77 6.38 9.76 3.62
CA VAL A 77 6.84 10.20 2.29
C VAL A 77 5.87 11.23 1.69
N SER A 78 4.56 11.01 1.77
CA SER A 78 3.57 11.94 1.22
C SER A 78 3.65 13.31 1.85
N MET A 79 3.70 13.36 3.19
CA MET A 79 3.84 14.62 3.91
C MET A 79 5.13 15.37 3.55
N ASN A 80 6.24 14.64 3.31
CA ASN A 80 7.54 15.25 3.10
C ASN A 80 7.87 15.58 1.64
N TYR A 81 7.27 14.89 0.66
CA TYR A 81 7.63 15.00 -0.75
C TYR A 81 6.46 15.39 -1.65
N PHE A 82 5.26 14.85 -1.41
CA PHE A 82 4.09 15.16 -2.25
C PHE A 82 3.33 16.39 -1.78
N GLU A 83 3.38 16.69 -0.48
CA GLU A 83 2.55 17.73 0.14
C GLU A 83 3.35 18.86 0.79
N LYS A 84 4.69 18.84 0.70
CA LYS A 84 5.46 20.04 0.98
C LYS A 84 5.13 21.10 -0.07
N LYS A 85 4.11 21.90 0.23
CA LYS A 85 4.00 23.26 -0.27
C LYS A 85 5.29 23.99 0.12
N LYS A 86 5.92 24.62 -0.87
CA LYS A 86 6.93 25.67 -0.67
C LYS A 86 6.41 26.71 0.31
#